data_AF-A0A662B3C3-F1
#
_entry.id   AF-A0A662B3C3-F1
#
_cell.length_a   1.000
_cell.length_b   1.000
_cell.length_c   1.000
_cell.angle_alpha   90.00
_cell.angle_beta   90.00
_cell.angle_gamma   90.00
#
_symmetry.space_group_name_H-M   'P 1'
#
loop_
_entity.id
_entity.type
_entity.pdbx_description
1 polymer ?
#
loop_
_entity_poly.entity_id
_entity_poly.type
_entity_poly.pdbx_seq_one_letter_code
_entity_poly.pdbx_strand_id
1 'polypeptide(L)'
;MKKIFAYILSVVYYLNFGIILLVFHPAQVIAYNIFGYSSHKRVVDVMNFFLVYNLYTLFNKPSFYGLEHIPENRPLIIVGNHQSMNDISPAYVAFRKNHVKFISKKELAKKIPSISYNLRKGGSALIDRKDGAQSIKEIFKLGKLLEEKKYSACIYPEGTRSRTGIVKPFRLGGFKTLLRSSPSALIVPFVIDGNYKLLKHGGFPLDIGLHLKHTVLEPIERGDSSPEELLAIVEKRIKETLGQK
;
A
#
# COMPACT_ATOMS: atom_id res chain seq x y z
N MET A 1 -29.85 13.99 8.15
CA MET A 1 -29.98 12.54 7.92
C MET A 1 -28.65 11.88 7.50
N LYS A 2 -28.06 12.19 6.33
CA LYS A 2 -26.77 11.57 5.88
C LYS A 2 -25.64 11.64 6.91
N LYS A 3 -25.48 12.77 7.61
CA LYS A 3 -24.48 12.91 8.68
C LYS A 3 -24.68 11.91 9.82
N ILE A 4 -25.92 11.76 10.32
CA ILE A 4 -26.24 10.83 11.42
C ILE A 4 -25.93 9.38 11.02
N PHE A 5 -26.31 8.96 9.81
CA PHE A 5 -25.94 7.66 9.27
C PHE A 5 -24.43 7.48 9.19
N ALA A 6 -23.69 8.49 8.73
CA ALA A 6 -22.23 8.41 8.67
C ALA A 6 -21.61 8.16 10.06
N TYR A 7 -22.10 8.78 11.14
CA TYR A 7 -21.65 8.49 12.51
C TYR A 7 -21.91 7.04 12.92
N ILE A 8 -23.14 6.54 12.74
CA ILE A 8 -23.52 5.18 13.13
C ILE A 8 -22.69 4.16 12.35
N LEU A 9 -22.64 4.29 11.02
CA LEU A 9 -21.89 3.38 10.17
C LEU A 9 -20.38 3.45 10.43
N SER A 10 -19.85 4.62 10.83
CA SER A 10 -18.45 4.75 11.24
C SER A 10 -18.15 3.97 12.52
N VAL A 11 -19.04 4.00 13.50
CA VAL A 11 -18.90 3.18 14.72
C VAL A 11 -18.86 1.70 14.35
N VAL A 12 -19.81 1.24 13.54
CA VAL A 12 -19.84 -0.17 13.07
C VAL A 12 -18.57 -0.51 12.28
N TYR A 13 -18.14 0.37 11.38
CA TYR A 13 -16.91 0.19 10.60
C TYR A 13 -15.68 0.01 11.51
N TYR A 14 -15.51 0.88 12.52
CA TYR A 14 -14.36 0.81 13.42
C TYR A 14 -14.43 -0.40 14.35
N LEU A 15 -15.61 -0.81 14.80
CA LEU A 15 -15.80 -2.06 15.55
C LEU A 15 -15.40 -3.27 14.70
N ASN A 16 -15.91 -3.36 13.47
CA ASN A 16 -15.55 -4.42 12.52
C ASN A 16 -14.04 -4.43 12.22
N PHE A 17 -13.45 -3.25 11.99
CA PHE A 17 -12.00 -3.10 11.77
C PHE A 17 -11.21 -3.64 12.97
N GLY A 18 -11.61 -3.28 14.19
CA GLY A 18 -11.00 -3.78 15.43
C GLY A 18 -11.12 -5.30 15.58
N ILE A 19 -12.30 -5.86 15.34
CA ILE A 19 -12.57 -7.31 15.41
C ILE A 19 -11.73 -8.07 14.39
N ILE A 20 -11.66 -7.60 13.13
CA ILE A 20 -10.80 -8.21 12.10
C ILE A 20 -9.36 -8.25 12.60
N LEU A 21 -8.82 -7.13 13.10
CA LEU A 21 -7.44 -7.12 13.59
C LEU A 21 -7.23 -8.03 14.80
N LEU A 22 -8.20 -8.11 15.71
CA LEU A 22 -8.14 -8.96 16.90
C LEU A 22 -8.12 -10.43 16.54
N VAL A 23 -8.99 -10.88 15.62
CA VAL A 23 -9.06 -12.28 15.16
C VAL A 23 -7.84 -12.68 14.35
N PHE A 24 -7.40 -11.81 13.44
CA PHE A 24 -6.27 -12.12 12.57
C PHE A 24 -4.90 -11.99 13.25
N HIS A 25 -4.81 -11.41 14.45
CA HIS A 25 -3.55 -11.38 15.19
C HIS A 25 -3.07 -12.78 15.63
N PRO A 26 -3.81 -13.56 16.44
CA PRO A 26 -3.38 -14.91 16.82
C PRO A 26 -3.26 -15.82 15.60
N ALA A 27 -4.14 -15.69 14.60
CA ALA A 27 -4.03 -16.44 13.35
C ALA A 27 -2.69 -16.19 12.64
N GLN A 28 -2.23 -14.94 12.57
CA GLN A 28 -0.91 -14.62 12.02
C GLN A 28 0.23 -15.22 12.84
N VAL A 29 0.14 -15.15 14.19
CA VAL A 29 1.17 -15.69 15.09
C VAL A 29 1.31 -17.20 14.92
N ILE A 30 0.19 -17.91 14.93
CA ILE A 30 0.14 -19.37 14.74
C ILE A 30 0.65 -19.72 13.34
N ALA A 31 0.14 -19.05 12.29
CA ALA A 31 0.51 -19.32 10.91
C ALA A 31 2.01 -19.16 10.67
N TYR A 32 2.62 -18.10 11.22
CA TYR A 32 4.05 -17.86 11.05
C TYR A 32 4.91 -18.86 11.84
N ASN A 33 4.60 -19.06 13.12
CA ASN A 33 5.47 -19.83 14.01
C ASN A 33 5.37 -21.34 13.80
N ILE A 34 4.20 -21.85 13.36
CA ILE A 34 3.99 -23.28 13.12
C ILE A 34 4.20 -23.65 11.65
N PHE A 35 3.72 -22.82 10.72
CA PHE A 35 3.66 -23.17 9.29
C PHE A 35 4.51 -22.26 8.39
N GLY A 36 5.25 -21.31 8.97
CA GLY A 36 6.18 -20.43 8.26
C GLY A 36 5.54 -19.27 7.49
N TYR A 37 6.39 -18.56 6.76
CA TYR A 37 6.05 -17.30 6.08
C TYR A 37 4.90 -17.45 5.05
N SER A 38 4.87 -18.52 4.25
CA SER A 38 3.86 -18.67 3.20
C SER A 38 2.44 -18.75 3.77
N SER A 39 2.28 -19.40 4.92
CA SER A 39 1.00 -19.47 5.64
C SER A 39 0.65 -18.14 6.30
N HIS A 40 1.62 -17.48 6.95
CA HIS A 40 1.45 -16.12 7.48
C HIS A 40 0.96 -15.15 6.41
N LYS A 41 1.57 -15.18 5.22
CA LYS A 41 1.19 -14.33 4.08
C LYS A 41 -0.25 -14.58 3.65
N ARG A 42 -0.70 -15.83 3.54
CA ARG A 42 -2.10 -16.14 3.18
C ARG A 42 -3.08 -15.58 4.21
N VAL A 43 -2.77 -15.71 5.50
CA VAL A 43 -3.58 -15.12 6.57
C VAL A 43 -3.64 -13.60 6.44
N VAL A 44 -2.52 -12.94 6.12
CA VAL A 44 -2.48 -11.48 5.88
C VAL A 44 -3.29 -11.07 4.64
N ASP A 45 -3.24 -11.85 3.56
CA ASP A 45 -4.06 -11.57 2.36
C ASP A 45 -5.56 -11.62 2.70
N VAL A 46 -5.99 -12.66 3.41
CA VAL A 46 -7.38 -12.83 3.84
C VAL A 46 -7.80 -11.71 4.79
N MET A 47 -6.94 -11.32 5.74
CA MET A 47 -7.18 -10.16 6.61
C MET A 47 -7.41 -8.89 5.77
N ASN A 48 -6.53 -8.60 4.80
CA ASN A 48 -6.66 -7.41 3.97
C ASN A 48 -7.89 -7.45 3.05
N PHE A 49 -8.29 -8.63 2.58
CA PHE A 49 -9.57 -8.82 1.88
C PHE A 49 -10.75 -8.38 2.76
N PHE A 50 -10.82 -8.84 4.02
CA PHE A 50 -11.87 -8.43 4.95
C PHE A 50 -11.80 -6.94 5.30
N LEU A 51 -10.60 -6.36 5.43
CA LEU A 51 -10.44 -4.92 5.66
C LEU A 51 -10.97 -4.09 4.47
N VAL A 52 -10.71 -4.52 3.23
CA VAL A 52 -11.30 -3.89 2.03
C VAL A 52 -12.81 -4.10 1.98
N TYR A 53 -13.28 -5.31 2.28
CA TYR A 53 -14.71 -5.62 2.29
C TYR A 53 -15.49 -4.79 3.32
N ASN A 54 -14.89 -4.49 4.47
CA ASN A 54 -15.50 -3.65 5.51
C ASN A 54 -15.85 -2.23 5.02
N LEU A 55 -15.26 -1.75 3.92
CA LEU A 55 -15.64 -0.46 3.31
C LEU A 55 -17.11 -0.45 2.85
N TYR A 56 -17.69 -1.61 2.52
CA TYR A 56 -19.12 -1.72 2.19
C TYR A 56 -20.05 -1.40 3.37
N THR A 57 -19.58 -1.52 4.63
CA THR A 57 -20.32 -1.03 5.82
C THR A 57 -20.64 0.46 5.71
N LEU A 58 -19.78 1.23 5.03
CA LEU A 58 -19.95 2.66 4.79
C LEU A 58 -20.64 2.95 3.45
N PHE A 59 -21.17 1.93 2.76
CA PHE A 59 -21.61 1.99 1.36
C PHE A 59 -20.52 2.48 0.40
N ASN A 60 -19.24 2.38 0.80
CA ASN A 60 -18.12 2.73 -0.06
C ASN A 60 -17.80 1.55 -0.96
N LYS A 61 -17.72 1.79 -2.27
CA LYS A 61 -17.43 0.76 -3.29
C LYS A 61 -15.96 0.80 -3.65
N PRO A 62 -15.11 -0.12 -3.17
CA PRO A 62 -13.79 -0.33 -3.74
C PRO A 62 -13.92 -0.95 -5.15
N SER A 63 -13.18 -0.43 -6.12
CA SER A 63 -13.09 -0.99 -7.47
C SER A 63 -11.63 -1.06 -7.91
N PHE A 64 -11.31 -2.12 -8.65
CA PHE A 64 -9.96 -2.42 -9.13
C PHE A 64 -10.00 -2.50 -10.65
N TYR A 65 -9.02 -1.89 -11.31
CA TYR A 65 -8.91 -1.81 -12.76
C TYR A 65 -7.46 -2.10 -13.18
N GLY A 66 -7.27 -2.65 -14.39
CA GLY A 66 -5.94 -2.91 -14.94
C GLY A 66 -5.16 -4.03 -14.24
N LEU A 67 -5.84 -4.94 -13.53
CA LEU A 67 -5.18 -6.03 -12.80
C LEU A 67 -4.44 -7.00 -13.75
N GLU A 68 -4.87 -7.06 -15.01
CA GLU A 68 -4.23 -7.74 -16.13
C GLU A 68 -2.83 -7.20 -16.44
N HIS A 69 -2.53 -5.95 -16.10
CA HIS A 69 -1.20 -5.35 -16.29
C HIS A 69 -0.18 -5.79 -15.23
N ILE A 70 -0.61 -6.50 -14.17
CA ILE A 70 0.27 -6.92 -13.10
C ILE A 70 1.19 -8.04 -13.60
N PRO A 71 2.51 -7.79 -13.72
CA PRO A 71 3.42 -8.80 -14.24
C PRO A 71 3.61 -9.94 -13.23
N GLU A 72 3.76 -11.15 -13.72
CA GLU A 72 4.13 -12.32 -12.92
C GLU A 72 5.62 -12.66 -13.12
N ASN A 73 6.22 -13.39 -12.17
CA ASN A 73 7.59 -13.92 -12.23
C ASN A 73 8.76 -12.90 -12.34
N ARG A 74 8.52 -11.61 -12.06
CA ARG A 74 9.56 -10.58 -11.93
C ARG A 74 9.37 -9.74 -10.67
N PRO A 75 10.44 -9.16 -10.11
CA PRO A 75 10.27 -8.22 -9.01
C PRO A 75 9.55 -6.97 -9.49
N LEU A 76 8.73 -6.36 -8.63
CA LEU A 76 7.98 -5.16 -8.99
C LEU A 76 8.26 -4.03 -8.01
N ILE A 77 8.49 -2.83 -8.54
CA ILE A 77 8.47 -1.58 -7.80
C ILE A 77 7.14 -0.90 -8.14
N ILE A 78 6.16 -1.09 -7.27
CA ILE A 78 4.83 -0.48 -7.39
C ILE A 78 4.95 0.95 -6.87
N VAL A 79 4.66 1.92 -7.73
CA VAL A 79 4.75 3.34 -7.40
C VAL A 79 3.35 3.93 -7.45
N GLY A 80 2.84 4.37 -6.30
CA GLY A 80 1.51 4.96 -6.21
C GLY A 80 1.49 6.35 -5.60
N ASN A 81 0.40 7.07 -5.87
CA ASN A 81 0.03 8.25 -5.10
C ASN A 81 -0.59 7.84 -3.75
N HIS A 82 -0.54 8.71 -2.76
CA HIS A 82 -0.95 8.42 -1.38
C HIS A 82 -2.00 9.40 -0.90
N GLN A 83 -3.19 8.90 -0.58
CA GLN A 83 -4.35 9.69 -0.18
C GLN A 83 -4.83 9.35 1.23
N SER A 84 -4.64 8.11 1.70
CA SER A 84 -5.22 7.63 2.96
C SER A 84 -4.42 6.49 3.59
N MET A 85 -4.72 6.18 4.85
CA MET A 85 -4.27 4.91 5.44
C MET A 85 -4.98 3.71 4.77
N ASN A 86 -6.18 3.93 4.21
CA ASN A 86 -6.94 2.91 3.49
C ASN A 86 -6.41 2.62 2.08
N ASP A 87 -5.26 3.17 1.71
CA ASP A 87 -4.55 2.82 0.47
C ASP A 87 -3.86 1.46 0.57
N ILE A 88 -3.50 1.05 1.79
CA ILE A 88 -2.63 -0.10 2.05
C ILE A 88 -3.35 -1.44 1.79
N SER A 89 -4.55 -1.63 2.35
CA SER A 89 -5.28 -2.90 2.18
C SER A 89 -5.70 -3.18 0.73
N PRO A 90 -6.19 -2.19 -0.05
CA PRO A 90 -6.41 -2.35 -1.49
C PRO A 90 -5.13 -2.70 -2.26
N ALA A 91 -3.99 -2.09 -1.93
CA ALA A 91 -2.71 -2.47 -2.53
C ALA A 91 -2.33 -3.93 -2.21
N TYR A 92 -2.53 -4.39 -0.96
CA TYR A 92 -2.40 -5.81 -0.62
C TYR A 92 -3.31 -6.71 -1.47
N VAL A 93 -4.59 -6.35 -1.62
CA VAL A 93 -5.57 -7.14 -2.38
C VAL A 93 -5.19 -7.20 -3.87
N ALA A 94 -4.81 -6.08 -4.47
CA ALA A 94 -4.43 -5.99 -5.87
C ALA A 94 -3.17 -6.81 -6.17
N PHE A 95 -2.12 -6.66 -5.35
CA PHE A 95 -0.80 -7.24 -5.59
C PHE A 95 -0.52 -8.49 -4.72
N ARG A 96 -1.56 -9.18 -4.25
CA ARG A 96 -1.44 -10.36 -3.37
C ARG A 96 -0.58 -11.46 -3.97
N LYS A 97 -0.68 -11.69 -5.29
CA LYS A 97 0.12 -12.72 -5.99
C LYS A 97 1.61 -12.41 -5.98
N ASN A 98 1.98 -11.12 -5.95
CA ASN A 98 3.38 -10.65 -6.01
C ASN A 98 4.00 -10.41 -4.62
N HIS A 99 3.33 -10.85 -3.54
CA HIS A 99 3.85 -10.72 -2.17
C HIS A 99 4.22 -9.28 -1.77
N VAL A 100 3.35 -8.31 -2.05
CA VAL A 100 3.64 -6.89 -1.84
C VAL A 100 4.13 -6.54 -0.43
N LYS A 101 5.19 -5.74 -0.38
CA LYS A 101 5.86 -5.19 0.80
C LYS A 101 5.77 -3.67 0.82
N PHE A 102 5.87 -3.07 2.00
CA PHE A 102 5.73 -1.62 2.14
C PHE A 102 6.95 -1.00 2.79
N ILE A 103 7.20 0.27 2.49
CA ILE A 103 8.14 1.11 3.23
C ILE A 103 7.35 1.82 4.34
N SER A 104 7.56 1.37 5.58
CA SER A 104 6.75 1.74 6.73
C SER A 104 7.56 2.44 7.80
N LYS A 105 6.93 3.36 8.54
CA LYS A 105 7.53 3.99 9.72
C LYS A 105 7.84 2.93 10.77
N LYS A 106 9.07 2.90 11.30
CA LYS A 106 9.50 1.90 12.30
C LYS A 106 8.64 1.92 13.56
N GLU A 107 8.06 3.06 13.93
CA GLU A 107 7.22 3.19 15.11
C GLU A 107 5.93 2.39 14.97
N LEU A 108 5.42 2.17 13.75
CA LEU A 108 4.22 1.37 13.50
C LEU A 108 4.43 -0.11 13.84
N ALA A 109 5.68 -0.57 13.91
CA ALA A 109 6.02 -1.94 14.29
C ALA A 109 5.83 -2.21 15.79
N LYS A 110 5.35 -1.26 16.59
CA LYS A 110 5.11 -1.39 18.03
C LYS A 110 3.75 -0.84 18.49
N LYS A 111 2.83 -0.55 17.55
CA LYS A 111 1.53 0.04 17.87
C LYS A 111 0.43 -1.03 17.89
N ILE A 112 -0.32 -1.14 16.81
CA ILE A 112 -1.49 -2.03 16.72
C ILE A 112 -0.98 -3.47 16.57
N PRO A 113 -1.32 -4.42 17.46
CA PRO A 113 -0.68 -5.74 17.52
C PRO A 113 -0.64 -6.50 16.19
N SER A 114 -1.78 -6.63 15.53
CA SER A 114 -1.93 -7.34 14.25
C SER A 114 -1.10 -6.72 13.12
N ILE A 115 -1.17 -5.39 12.97
CA ILE A 115 -0.41 -4.63 11.96
C ILE A 115 1.09 -4.69 12.28
N SER A 116 1.45 -4.50 13.54
CA SER A 116 2.83 -4.50 14.01
C SER A 116 3.50 -5.85 13.79
N TYR A 117 2.77 -6.95 14.03
CA TYR A 117 3.24 -8.30 13.78
C TYR A 117 3.53 -8.52 12.29
N ASN A 118 2.58 -8.17 11.41
CA ASN A 118 2.79 -8.23 9.97
C ASN A 118 3.99 -7.38 9.53
N LEU A 119 4.13 -6.16 10.04
CA LEU A 119 5.26 -5.30 9.69
C LEU A 119 6.62 -5.92 10.05
N ARG A 120 6.72 -6.61 11.20
CA ARG A 120 7.96 -7.25 11.65
C ARG A 120 8.25 -8.58 10.96
N LYS A 121 7.23 -9.35 10.60
CA LYS A 121 7.36 -10.72 10.06
C LYS A 121 7.13 -10.83 8.56
N GLY A 122 6.42 -9.87 7.99
CA GLY A 122 5.99 -9.86 6.59
C GLY A 122 7.05 -9.33 5.62
N GLY A 123 8.22 -8.88 6.07
CA GLY A 123 9.33 -8.46 5.20
C GLY A 123 9.26 -7.02 4.66
N SER A 124 8.51 -6.13 5.32
CA SER A 124 8.44 -4.70 4.98
C SER A 124 9.67 -3.95 5.48
N ALA A 125 10.06 -2.86 4.79
CA ALA A 125 11.15 -1.99 5.25
C ALA A 125 10.65 -1.10 6.39
N LEU A 126 11.28 -1.19 7.56
CA LEU A 126 10.96 -0.36 8.72
C LEU A 126 11.95 0.80 8.84
N ILE A 127 11.52 1.98 8.40
CA ILE A 127 12.38 3.15 8.28
C ILE A 127 12.20 4.15 9.43
N ASP A 128 13.30 4.76 9.85
CA ASP A 128 13.33 5.96 10.67
C ASP A 128 13.41 7.19 9.77
N ARG A 129 12.34 7.98 9.73
CA ARG A 129 12.31 9.20 8.90
C ARG A 129 13.27 10.30 9.39
N LYS A 130 13.82 10.18 10.60
CA LYS A 130 14.83 11.08 11.14
C LYS A 130 16.26 10.62 10.84
N ASP A 131 16.42 9.37 10.39
CA ASP A 131 17.72 8.80 10.04
C ASP A 131 17.69 8.31 8.58
N GLY A 132 18.21 9.17 7.69
CA GLY A 132 18.26 8.89 6.26
C GLY A 132 19.15 7.69 5.90
N ALA A 133 20.24 7.47 6.64
CA ALA A 133 21.15 6.36 6.39
C ALA A 133 20.50 5.01 6.73
N GLN A 134 19.82 4.94 7.89
CA GLN A 134 19.03 3.76 8.26
C GLN A 134 17.89 3.52 7.27
N SER A 135 17.19 4.56 6.84
CA SER A 135 16.12 4.46 5.84
C SER A 135 16.64 3.85 4.52
N ILE A 136 17.74 4.37 3.98
CA ILE A 136 18.36 3.86 2.75
C ILE A 136 18.79 2.40 2.93
N LYS A 137 19.38 2.05 4.08
CA LYS A 137 19.82 0.67 4.38
C LYS A 137 18.64 -0.32 4.35
N GLU A 138 17.52 -0.01 4.99
CA GLU A 138 16.37 -0.91 5.02
C GLU A 138 15.66 -1.00 3.66
N ILE A 139 15.58 0.11 2.91
CA ILE A 139 15.03 0.08 1.54
C ILE A 139 15.92 -0.74 0.62
N PHE A 140 17.25 -0.65 0.76
CA PHE A 140 18.20 -1.45 -0.02
C PHE A 140 18.09 -2.94 0.28
N LYS A 141 17.92 -3.32 1.56
CA LYS A 141 17.62 -4.71 1.95
C LYS A 141 16.32 -5.20 1.33
N LEU A 142 15.28 -4.35 1.33
CA LEU A 142 14.01 -4.68 0.72
C LEU A 142 14.16 -4.92 -0.79
N GLY A 143 14.89 -4.07 -1.52
CA GLY A 143 15.11 -4.29 -2.95
C GLY A 143 15.86 -5.59 -3.25
N LYS A 144 16.87 -5.95 -2.46
CA LYS A 144 17.52 -7.27 -2.58
C LYS A 144 16.54 -8.43 -2.39
N LEU A 145 15.65 -8.33 -1.40
CA LEU A 145 14.60 -9.33 -1.18
C LEU A 145 13.66 -9.45 -2.40
N LEU A 146 13.31 -8.34 -3.04
CA LEU A 146 12.50 -8.37 -4.27
C LEU A 146 13.24 -9.15 -5.35
N GLU A 147 14.50 -8.80 -5.59
CA GLU A 147 15.33 -9.38 -6.64
C GLU A 147 15.45 -10.90 -6.50
N GLU A 148 15.72 -11.36 -5.27
CA GLU A 148 15.91 -12.76 -4.93
C GLU A 148 14.61 -13.58 -4.98
N LYS A 149 13.49 -13.01 -4.51
CA LYS A 149 12.22 -13.75 -4.32
C LYS A 149 11.17 -13.45 -5.39
N LYS A 150 11.46 -12.53 -6.32
CA LYS A 150 10.50 -12.01 -7.30
C LYS A 150 9.24 -11.43 -6.62
N TYR A 151 9.46 -10.78 -5.49
CA TYR A 151 8.41 -10.08 -4.73
C TYR A 151 8.23 -8.65 -5.23
N SER A 152 7.22 -7.95 -4.72
CA SER A 152 7.01 -6.53 -4.99
C SER A 152 7.17 -5.63 -3.77
N ALA A 153 7.59 -4.39 -3.98
CA ALA A 153 7.51 -3.32 -3.01
C ALA A 153 6.60 -2.21 -3.51
N CYS A 154 5.66 -1.77 -2.67
CA CYS A 154 4.87 -0.58 -2.86
C CYS A 154 5.53 0.61 -2.16
N ILE A 155 5.84 1.63 -2.94
CA ILE A 155 6.36 2.92 -2.48
C ILE A 155 5.38 4.02 -2.85
N TYR A 156 5.24 4.97 -1.91
CA TYR A 156 4.49 6.21 -2.09
C TYR A 156 5.48 7.39 -2.07
N PRO A 157 6.03 7.81 -3.21
CA PRO A 157 7.16 8.74 -3.25
C PRO A 157 6.82 10.16 -2.75
N GLU A 158 5.53 10.51 -2.63
CA GLU A 158 5.08 11.75 -1.97
C GLU A 158 5.54 11.84 -0.49
N GLY A 159 5.83 10.70 0.14
CA GLY A 159 6.29 10.58 1.54
C GLY A 159 5.23 10.91 2.60
N THR A 160 4.14 11.56 2.20
CA THR A 160 2.99 11.93 3.03
C THR A 160 1.72 11.88 2.21
N ARG A 161 0.59 11.60 2.87
CA ARG A 161 -0.74 11.57 2.24
C ARG A 161 -1.15 12.95 1.73
N SER A 162 -1.74 13.00 0.55
CA SER A 162 -2.52 14.13 0.07
C SER A 162 -3.89 14.16 0.76
N ARG A 163 -4.26 15.34 1.29
CA ARG A 163 -5.58 15.56 1.92
C ARG A 163 -6.61 16.12 0.94
N THR A 164 -6.17 16.52 -0.25
CA THR A 164 -6.99 17.16 -1.29
C THR A 164 -7.20 16.27 -2.51
N GLY A 165 -6.50 15.13 -2.58
CA GLY A 165 -6.48 14.24 -3.74
C GLY A 165 -5.44 14.64 -4.80
N ILE A 166 -4.89 15.87 -4.71
CA ILE A 166 -3.84 16.35 -5.60
C ILE A 166 -2.52 15.65 -5.29
N VAL A 167 -1.87 15.09 -6.31
CA VAL A 167 -0.59 14.39 -6.22
C VAL A 167 0.52 15.39 -5.88
N LYS A 168 1.29 15.10 -4.83
CA LYS A 168 2.47 15.88 -4.46
C LYS A 168 3.69 15.48 -5.29
N PRO A 169 4.74 16.32 -5.36
CA PRO A 169 5.99 15.97 -6.02
C PRO A 169 6.59 14.67 -5.48
N PHE A 170 7.06 13.80 -6.38
CA PHE A 170 7.66 12.54 -6.00
C PHE A 170 9.11 12.71 -5.54
N ARG A 171 9.46 12.06 -4.42
CA ARG A 171 10.83 12.05 -3.89
C ARG A 171 11.60 10.86 -4.43
N LEU A 172 12.76 11.15 -5.01
CA LEU A 172 13.59 10.17 -5.70
C LEU A 172 14.23 9.10 -4.80
N GLY A 173 14.69 9.45 -3.60
CA GLY A 173 15.66 8.65 -2.84
C GLY A 173 15.27 7.19 -2.60
N GLY A 174 14.03 6.95 -2.13
CA GLY A 174 13.54 5.60 -1.89
C GLY A 174 13.37 4.79 -3.17
N PHE A 175 12.85 5.40 -4.22
CA PHE A 175 12.67 4.78 -5.54
C PHE A 175 14.02 4.40 -6.17
N LYS A 176 14.97 5.32 -6.19
CA LYS A 176 16.35 5.10 -6.68
C LYS A 176 17.05 3.98 -5.91
N THR A 177 16.84 3.89 -4.59
CA THR A 177 17.42 2.83 -3.77
C THR A 177 16.85 1.45 -4.12
N LEU A 178 15.54 1.34 -4.34
CA LEU A 178 14.89 0.10 -4.80
C LEU A 178 15.41 -0.31 -6.18
N LEU A 179 15.44 0.60 -7.15
CA LEU A 179 15.97 0.33 -8.50
C LEU A 179 17.42 -0.15 -8.47
N ARG A 180 18.25 0.42 -7.60
CA ARG A 180 19.65 0.01 -7.47
C ARG A 180 19.80 -1.41 -6.90
N SER A 181 18.92 -1.80 -5.98
CA SER A 181 18.99 -3.09 -5.28
C SER A 181 18.16 -4.20 -5.91
N SER A 182 17.22 -3.87 -6.79
CA SER A 182 16.48 -4.80 -7.63
C SER A 182 16.56 -4.39 -9.10
N PRO A 183 17.69 -4.66 -9.77
CA PRO A 183 17.90 -4.21 -11.14
C PRO A 183 16.96 -4.84 -12.17
N SER A 184 16.39 -6.03 -11.91
CA SER A 184 15.44 -6.67 -12.83
C SER A 184 13.98 -6.25 -12.60
N ALA A 185 13.74 -5.31 -11.69
CA ALA A 185 12.39 -4.92 -11.31
C ALA A 185 11.70 -4.08 -12.37
N LEU A 186 10.43 -4.43 -12.63
CA LEU A 186 9.51 -3.58 -13.39
C LEU A 186 8.95 -2.48 -12.51
N ILE A 187 8.72 -1.30 -13.09
CA ILE A 187 8.06 -0.20 -12.41
C ILE A 187 6.57 -0.24 -12.75
N VAL A 188 5.71 -0.35 -11.74
CA VAL A 188 4.25 -0.48 -11.94
C VAL A 188 3.54 0.73 -11.34
N PRO A 189 3.01 1.66 -12.16
CA PRO A 189 2.22 2.78 -11.65
C PRO A 189 0.89 2.28 -11.05
N PHE A 190 0.54 2.76 -9.86
CA PHE A 190 -0.69 2.42 -9.17
C PHE A 190 -1.46 3.67 -8.74
N VAL A 191 -2.58 3.92 -9.40
CA VAL A 191 -3.39 5.11 -9.21
C VAL A 191 -4.48 4.85 -8.17
N ILE A 192 -4.55 5.73 -7.18
CA ILE A 192 -5.55 5.73 -6.12
C ILE A 192 -6.40 6.99 -6.24
N ASP A 193 -7.71 6.81 -6.42
CA ASP A 193 -8.68 7.91 -6.52
C ASP A 193 -9.83 7.74 -5.51
N GLY A 194 -10.22 8.86 -4.89
CA GLY A 194 -11.32 8.96 -3.94
C GLY A 194 -10.96 8.69 -2.48
N ASN A 195 -9.86 7.99 -2.17
CA ASN A 195 -9.51 7.58 -0.79
C ASN A 195 -9.31 8.76 0.18
N TYR A 196 -8.90 9.94 -0.30
CA TYR A 196 -8.74 11.14 0.54
C TYR A 196 -10.08 11.63 1.12
N LYS A 197 -11.19 11.41 0.40
CA LYS A 197 -12.54 11.83 0.81
C LYS A 197 -13.01 11.05 2.04
N LEU A 198 -12.58 9.81 2.19
CA LEU A 198 -12.96 8.95 3.31
C LEU A 198 -12.64 9.58 4.68
N LEU A 199 -11.53 10.32 4.78
CA LEU A 199 -11.07 10.99 5.99
C LEU A 199 -11.32 12.50 5.97
N LYS A 200 -12.25 12.99 5.12
CA LYS A 200 -12.55 14.43 4.96
C LYS A 200 -12.87 15.13 6.29
N HIS A 201 -13.42 14.41 7.27
CA HIS A 201 -13.78 14.93 8.59
C HIS A 201 -12.73 14.66 9.68
N GLY A 202 -11.46 14.44 9.32
CA GLY A 202 -10.38 14.24 10.30
C GLY A 202 -10.33 12.83 10.91
N GLY A 203 -11.12 11.89 10.39
CA GLY A 203 -11.11 10.47 10.77
C GLY A 203 -12.37 9.99 11.48
N PHE A 204 -13.25 10.89 11.94
CA PHE A 204 -14.57 10.51 12.45
C PHE A 204 -15.58 11.66 12.30
N PRO A 205 -16.77 11.42 11.72
CA PRO A 205 -17.17 10.19 11.05
C PRO A 205 -16.40 10.01 9.74
N LEU A 206 -16.36 8.77 9.24
CA LEU A 206 -15.92 8.47 7.89
C LEU A 206 -17.00 8.87 6.89
N ASP A 207 -16.57 9.29 5.71
CA ASP A 207 -17.49 9.62 4.61
C ASP A 207 -18.05 8.33 3.99
N ILE A 208 -19.28 8.40 3.48
CA ILE A 208 -20.09 7.25 3.05
C ILE A 208 -20.53 7.37 1.58
N GLY A 209 -20.77 6.24 0.92
CA GLY A 209 -21.24 6.22 -0.48
C GLY A 209 -20.18 6.61 -1.52
N LEU A 210 -18.90 6.51 -1.18
CA LEU A 210 -17.78 6.83 -2.06
C LEU A 210 -17.48 5.71 -3.06
N HIS A 211 -17.08 6.07 -4.28
CA HIS A 211 -16.42 5.15 -5.21
C HIS A 211 -14.91 5.29 -5.08
N LEU A 212 -14.25 4.24 -4.59
CA LEU A 212 -12.82 4.20 -4.32
C LEU A 212 -12.13 3.39 -5.42
N LYS A 213 -11.43 4.07 -6.33
CA LYS A 213 -10.86 3.44 -7.53
C LYS A 213 -9.37 3.18 -7.34
N HIS A 214 -8.95 1.99 -7.74
CA HIS A 214 -7.58 1.52 -7.68
C HIS A 214 -7.21 0.98 -9.06
N THR A 215 -6.37 1.71 -9.79
CA THR A 215 -6.04 1.39 -11.18
C THR A 215 -4.57 1.05 -11.29
N VAL A 216 -4.26 -0.14 -11.80
CA VAL A 216 -2.90 -0.54 -12.16
C VAL A 216 -2.69 -0.14 -13.62
N LEU A 217 -1.65 0.66 -13.88
CA LEU A 217 -1.29 1.03 -15.25
C LEU A 217 -0.27 0.06 -15.83
N GLU A 218 -0.09 0.13 -17.14
CA GLU A 218 0.95 -0.62 -17.85
C GLU A 218 2.32 -0.46 -17.19
N PRO A 219 3.03 -1.57 -16.92
CA PRO A 219 4.35 -1.56 -16.33
C PRO A 219 5.35 -0.87 -17.26
N ILE A 220 6.42 -0.36 -16.68
CA ILE A 220 7.51 0.32 -17.36
C ILE A 220 8.76 -0.51 -17.15
N GLU A 221 9.39 -0.90 -18.27
CA GLU A 221 10.73 -1.45 -18.28
C GLU A 221 11.73 -0.39 -17.85
N ARG A 222 12.76 -0.80 -17.12
CA ARG A 222 13.81 0.12 -16.70
C ARG A 222 14.57 0.72 -17.89
N GLY A 223 14.94 -0.13 -18.85
CA GLY A 223 15.80 0.25 -19.98
C GLY A 223 17.09 0.97 -19.53
N ASP A 224 17.55 1.89 -20.36
CA ASP A 224 18.71 2.76 -20.09
C ASP A 224 18.32 4.10 -19.44
N SER A 225 17.03 4.30 -19.14
CA SER A 225 16.54 5.54 -18.54
C SER A 225 17.07 5.73 -17.12
N SER A 226 17.31 6.99 -16.76
CA SER A 226 17.69 7.35 -15.40
C SER A 226 16.52 7.13 -14.42
N PRO A 227 16.80 6.86 -13.13
CA PRO A 227 15.78 6.81 -12.09
C PRO A 227 14.89 8.07 -12.04
N GLU A 228 15.48 9.23 -12.32
CA GLU A 228 14.82 10.53 -12.35
C GLU A 228 13.77 10.59 -13.49
N GLU A 229 14.13 10.16 -14.70
CA GLU A 229 13.21 10.09 -15.85
C GLU A 229 12.09 9.08 -15.63
N LEU A 230 12.43 7.87 -15.16
CA LEU A 230 11.45 6.82 -14.88
C LEU A 230 10.41 7.29 -13.86
N LEU A 231 10.86 7.95 -12.78
CA LEU A 231 9.95 8.46 -11.74
C LEU A 231 9.06 9.59 -12.27
N ALA A 232 9.60 10.47 -13.11
CA ALA A 232 8.84 11.55 -13.74
C ALA A 232 7.77 11.01 -14.71
N ILE A 233 8.08 9.97 -15.50
CA ILE A 233 7.10 9.28 -16.36
C ILE A 233 5.97 8.70 -15.53
N VAL A 234 6.30 8.02 -14.42
CA VAL A 234 5.30 7.45 -13.51
C VAL A 234 4.43 8.54 -12.89
N GLU A 235 5.03 9.62 -12.38
CA GLU A 235 4.30 10.76 -11.79
C GLU A 235 3.33 11.36 -12.81
N LYS A 236 3.80 11.58 -14.05
CA LYS A 236 2.98 12.08 -15.15
C LYS A 236 1.79 11.16 -15.46
N ARG A 237 2.03 9.85 -15.65
CA ARG A 237 0.96 8.88 -15.95
C ARG A 237 -0.11 8.83 -14.84
N ILE A 238 0.31 8.91 -13.58
CA ILE A 238 -0.61 8.93 -12.44
C ILE A 238 -1.44 10.22 -12.44
N LYS A 239 -0.81 11.39 -12.66
CA LYS A 239 -1.51 12.68 -12.75
C LYS A 239 -2.49 12.72 -13.91
N GLU A 240 -2.10 12.28 -15.10
CA GLU A 240 -2.96 12.21 -16.28
C GLU A 240 -4.18 11.32 -16.04
N THR A 241 -3.99 10.14 -15.43
CA THR A 241 -5.10 9.24 -15.08
C THR A 241 -6.08 9.88 -14.08
N LEU A 242 -5.58 10.74 -13.20
CA LEU A 242 -6.38 11.49 -12.23
C LEU A 242 -6.94 12.81 -12.79
N GLY A 243 -6.67 13.15 -14.06
CA GLY A 243 -7.06 14.43 -14.66
C GLY A 243 -6.38 15.64 -14.03
N GLN A 244 -5.17 15.47 -13.50
CA GLN A 244 -4.37 16.51 -12.85
C GLN A 244 -3.31 17.05 -13.80
N LYS A 245 -2.97 18.33 -13.65
CA LYS A 245 -1.88 18.99 -14.39
C LYS A 245 -0.51 18.67 -13.78
#